data_AF-A0A1J4KU89-F1
#
_entry.id   AF-A0A1J4KU89-F1
#
_cell.length_a   1.000
_cell.length_b   1.000
_cell.length_c   1.000
_cell.angle_alpha   90.00
_cell.angle_beta   90.00
_cell.angle_gamma   90.00
#
_symmetry.space_group_name_H-M   'P 1'
#
loop_
_entity.id
_entity.type
_entity.pdbx_description
1 polymer ?
#
loop_
_entity_poly.entity_id
_entity_poly.type
_entity_poly.pdbx_seq_one_letter_code
_entity_poly.pdbx_strand_id
1 'polypeptide(L)'
;MFRQAFFRLSRSNANEAIPNLLSMSDSNNQSQLIPLLAKAAKIRPFALPQYAEFAINAINDENVKQELLQELLDPDTEYPGSIILSYLLWKKNLFSASQITDYLAQKYENFSGYKARYVFVIFSVLIKERNRDAFEEKCRNFYMTYAIGGAGNIFASFFQNLPSKSESEIKEIILSPYGEIGNAIVNDNVEFLRNSEFNVNNTLVPSFYVATDLGQQSPTYLQWACICGAEKCVQYLLEHGSDPNKNDREGRSALQYAAAGGNLTILKEIQKLVGDMDRAKEMAIEYENRDVFDQI
;
A
#
# COMPACT_ATOMS: atom_id res chain seq x y z
N MET A 1 4.58 -3.44 -24.92
CA MET A 1 3.50 -2.42 -24.89
C MET A 1 2.57 -2.64 -23.71
N PHE A 2 1.99 -3.85 -23.54
CA PHE A 2 1.10 -4.18 -22.42
C PHE A 2 1.68 -3.83 -21.04
N ARG A 3 2.86 -4.36 -20.69
CA ARG A 3 3.50 -4.13 -19.38
C ARG A 3 3.63 -2.64 -19.02
N GLN A 4 4.00 -1.80 -19.98
CA GLN A 4 4.16 -0.36 -19.76
C GLN A 4 2.80 0.32 -19.53
N ALA A 5 1.78 -0.05 -20.32
CA ALA A 5 0.42 0.45 -20.12
C ALA A 5 -0.16 -0.01 -18.77
N PHE A 6 0.09 -1.27 -18.41
CA PHE A 6 -0.36 -1.89 -17.17
C PHE A 6 0.15 -1.12 -15.94
N PHE A 7 1.46 -0.84 -15.85
CA PHE A 7 2.04 -0.09 -14.72
C PHE A 7 1.75 1.42 -14.71
N ARG A 8 1.12 1.95 -15.77
CA ARG A 8 0.59 3.32 -15.82
C ARG A 8 -0.85 3.42 -15.30
N LEU A 9 -1.51 2.30 -14.97
CA LEU A 9 -2.85 2.30 -14.42
C LEU A 9 -2.89 3.10 -13.11
N SER A 10 -3.82 4.04 -13.03
CA SER A 10 -4.03 4.94 -11.90
C SER A 10 -5.51 5.27 -11.73
N ARG A 11 -5.86 5.89 -10.60
CA ARG A 11 -7.23 6.36 -10.35
C ARG A 11 -7.74 7.33 -11.43
N SER A 12 -6.87 8.15 -12.02
CA SER A 12 -7.27 9.18 -12.98
C SER A 12 -7.51 8.65 -14.39
N ASN A 13 -6.93 7.50 -14.76
CA ASN A 13 -7.03 6.95 -16.12
C ASN A 13 -7.78 5.61 -16.20
N ALA A 14 -8.22 5.04 -15.08
CA ALA A 14 -8.79 3.69 -15.01
C ALA A 14 -9.94 3.42 -16.01
N ASN A 15 -10.85 4.39 -16.18
CA ASN A 15 -12.02 4.26 -17.06
C ASN A 15 -11.64 3.98 -18.52
N GLU A 16 -10.51 4.51 -18.98
CA GLU A 16 -9.99 4.28 -20.33
C GLU A 16 -8.96 3.14 -20.34
N ALA A 17 -8.08 3.09 -19.34
CA ALA A 17 -6.97 2.16 -19.29
C ALA A 17 -7.43 0.70 -19.11
N ILE A 18 -8.41 0.42 -18.24
CA ILE A 18 -8.85 -0.95 -17.94
C ILE A 18 -9.46 -1.63 -19.19
N PRO A 19 -10.45 -1.03 -19.89
CA PRO A 19 -10.98 -1.64 -21.12
C PRO A 19 -9.92 -1.87 -22.19
N ASN A 20 -9.00 -0.91 -22.35
CA ASN A 20 -7.89 -1.03 -23.30
C ASN A 20 -6.98 -2.22 -22.94
N LEU A 21 -6.55 -2.34 -21.68
CA LEU A 21 -5.73 -3.47 -21.22
C LEU A 21 -6.44 -4.81 -21.42
N LEU A 22 -7.73 -4.89 -21.12
CA LEU A 22 -8.51 -6.12 -21.30
C LEU A 22 -8.62 -6.54 -22.77
N SER A 23 -8.58 -5.59 -23.71
CA SER A 23 -8.66 -5.88 -25.15
C SER A 23 -7.35 -6.36 -25.79
N MET A 24 -6.22 -6.21 -25.10
CA MET A 24 -4.90 -6.60 -25.63
C MET A 24 -4.71 -8.12 -25.56
N SER A 25 -4.04 -8.72 -26.55
CA SER A 25 -3.84 -10.18 -26.62
C SER A 25 -3.13 -10.77 -25.38
N ASP A 26 -2.28 -9.99 -24.71
CA ASP A 26 -1.58 -10.38 -23.50
C ASP A 26 -2.54 -10.71 -22.33
N SER A 27 -3.74 -10.12 -22.27
CA SER A 27 -4.73 -10.40 -21.22
C SER A 27 -5.36 -11.80 -21.34
N ASN A 28 -5.29 -12.42 -22.52
CA ASN A 28 -5.85 -13.76 -22.76
C ASN A 28 -5.11 -14.85 -21.97
N ASN A 29 -3.84 -14.63 -21.62
CA ASN A 29 -3.07 -15.54 -20.79
C ASN A 29 -3.14 -15.10 -19.32
N GLN A 30 -4.20 -15.54 -18.62
CA GLN A 30 -4.49 -15.10 -17.26
C GLN A 30 -3.35 -15.43 -16.28
N SER A 31 -2.65 -16.57 -16.43
CA SER A 31 -1.50 -16.93 -15.58
C SER A 31 -0.33 -15.94 -15.71
N GLN A 32 -0.13 -15.32 -16.87
CA GLN A 32 0.91 -14.30 -17.05
C GLN A 32 0.57 -12.97 -16.33
N LEU A 33 -0.69 -12.77 -15.93
CA LEU A 33 -1.10 -11.58 -15.19
C LEU A 33 -0.75 -11.67 -13.70
N ILE A 34 -0.62 -12.86 -13.13
CA ILE A 34 -0.30 -13.08 -11.72
C ILE A 34 0.97 -12.32 -11.28
N PRO A 35 2.15 -12.52 -11.90
CA PRO A 35 3.36 -11.81 -11.49
C PRO A 35 3.29 -10.29 -11.75
N LEU A 36 2.46 -9.85 -12.71
CA LEU A 36 2.23 -8.42 -12.95
C LEU A 36 1.39 -7.81 -11.83
N LEU A 37 0.31 -8.48 -11.40
CA LEU A 37 -0.53 -8.06 -10.29
C LEU A 37 0.25 -8.06 -8.97
N ALA A 38 1.04 -9.09 -8.70
CA ALA A 38 1.90 -9.16 -7.52
C ALA A 38 2.89 -7.98 -7.50
N LYS A 39 3.59 -7.72 -8.63
CA LYS A 39 4.49 -6.57 -8.74
C LYS A 39 3.75 -5.24 -8.60
N ALA A 40 2.61 -5.07 -9.26
CA ALA A 40 1.79 -3.85 -9.15
C ALA A 40 1.36 -3.60 -7.70
N ALA A 41 1.04 -4.67 -6.97
CA ALA A 41 0.66 -4.56 -5.58
C ALA A 41 1.79 -3.96 -4.72
N LYS A 42 3.04 -4.29 -5.02
CA LYS A 42 4.23 -3.71 -4.36
C LYS A 42 4.45 -2.24 -4.73
N ILE A 43 4.41 -1.92 -6.03
CA ILE A 43 4.92 -0.64 -6.55
C ILE A 43 3.84 0.41 -6.86
N ARG A 44 2.55 0.07 -6.73
CA ARG A 44 1.40 0.98 -6.97
C ARG A 44 0.37 0.94 -5.83
N PRO A 45 0.76 1.27 -4.59
CA PRO A 45 -0.14 1.17 -3.43
C PRO A 45 -1.42 2.02 -3.57
N PHE A 46 -1.37 3.14 -4.29
CA PHE A 46 -2.51 4.04 -4.46
C PHE A 46 -3.45 3.68 -5.63
N ALA A 47 -3.07 2.69 -6.44
CA ALA A 47 -3.88 2.20 -7.56
C ALA A 47 -4.40 0.77 -7.34
N LEU A 48 -4.22 0.20 -6.13
CA LEU A 48 -4.71 -1.13 -5.79
C LEU A 48 -6.21 -1.34 -6.09
N PRO A 49 -7.11 -0.37 -5.85
CA PRO A 49 -8.52 -0.52 -6.25
C PRO A 49 -8.71 -0.73 -7.76
N GLN A 50 -7.91 -0.05 -8.58
CA GLN A 50 -7.94 -0.18 -10.04
C GLN A 50 -7.33 -1.50 -10.51
N TYR A 51 -6.26 -1.97 -9.88
CA TYR A 51 -5.73 -3.31 -10.17
C TYR A 51 -6.68 -4.42 -9.75
N ALA A 52 -7.38 -4.26 -8.63
CA ALA A 52 -8.44 -5.19 -8.22
C ALA A 52 -9.59 -5.19 -9.24
N GLU A 53 -10.00 -4.02 -9.74
CA GLU A 53 -10.99 -3.90 -10.81
C GLU A 53 -10.55 -4.57 -12.11
N PHE A 54 -9.31 -4.35 -12.55
CA PHE A 54 -8.75 -5.05 -13.69
C PHE A 54 -8.77 -6.57 -13.49
N ALA A 55 -8.28 -7.05 -12.35
CA ALA A 55 -8.15 -8.47 -12.05
C ALA A 55 -9.49 -9.22 -12.05
N ILE A 56 -10.57 -8.64 -11.50
CA ILE A 56 -11.89 -9.28 -11.51
C ILE A 56 -12.49 -9.42 -12.91
N ASN A 57 -12.07 -8.58 -13.86
CA ASN A 57 -12.52 -8.64 -15.24
C ASN A 57 -11.61 -9.52 -16.10
N ALA A 58 -10.33 -9.65 -15.73
CA ALA A 58 -9.34 -10.42 -16.47
C ALA A 58 -9.27 -11.90 -16.06
N ILE A 59 -9.51 -12.21 -14.77
CA ILE A 59 -9.29 -13.54 -14.21
C ILE A 59 -10.62 -14.22 -13.90
N ASN A 60 -10.91 -15.30 -14.63
CA ASN A 60 -12.12 -16.10 -14.47
C ASN A 60 -11.86 -17.59 -14.26
N ASP A 61 -10.68 -18.10 -14.62
CA ASP A 61 -10.31 -19.50 -14.41
C ASP A 61 -10.04 -19.78 -12.92
N GLU A 62 -10.65 -20.84 -12.37
CA GLU A 62 -10.55 -21.18 -10.94
C GLU A 62 -9.14 -21.60 -10.51
N ASN A 63 -8.37 -22.27 -11.38
CA ASN A 63 -6.99 -22.62 -11.07
C ASN A 63 -6.14 -21.35 -11.00
N VAL A 64 -6.34 -20.41 -11.92
CA VAL A 64 -5.63 -19.13 -11.93
C VAL A 64 -6.01 -18.27 -10.72
N LYS A 65 -7.28 -18.27 -10.28
CA LYS A 65 -7.68 -17.63 -9.01
C LYS A 65 -6.95 -18.23 -7.82
N GLN A 66 -6.84 -19.56 -7.77
CA GLN A 66 -6.13 -20.24 -6.69
C GLN A 66 -4.63 -19.89 -6.71
N GLU A 67 -3.99 -19.91 -7.88
CA GLU A 67 -2.58 -19.49 -8.05
C GLU A 67 -2.37 -18.02 -7.63
N LEU A 68 -3.27 -17.12 -8.02
CA LEU A 68 -3.21 -15.71 -7.62
C LEU A 68 -3.31 -15.53 -6.11
N LEU A 69 -4.24 -16.26 -5.45
CA LEU A 69 -4.37 -16.21 -3.99
C LEU A 69 -3.08 -16.70 -3.31
N GLN A 70 -2.48 -17.77 -3.82
CA GLN A 70 -1.23 -18.31 -3.31
C GLN A 70 -0.09 -17.30 -3.45
N GLU A 71 0.06 -16.66 -4.61
CA GLU A 71 1.09 -15.65 -4.88
C GLU A 71 0.92 -14.42 -3.97
N LEU A 72 -0.31 -13.89 -3.85
CA LEU A 72 -0.54 -12.64 -3.11
C LEU A 72 -0.46 -12.80 -1.59
N LEU A 73 -0.69 -14.00 -1.06
CA LEU A 73 -0.63 -14.30 0.37
C LEU A 73 0.52 -15.24 0.74
N ASP A 74 1.52 -15.41 -0.14
CA ASP A 74 2.68 -16.23 0.18
C ASP A 74 3.46 -15.62 1.37
N PRO A 75 3.67 -16.36 2.47
CA PRO A 75 4.47 -15.90 3.61
C PRO A 75 5.88 -15.41 3.25
N ASP A 76 6.46 -15.94 2.17
CA ASP A 76 7.84 -15.71 1.76
C ASP A 76 8.02 -14.55 0.75
N THR A 77 6.93 -13.96 0.24
CA THR A 77 6.97 -12.86 -0.75
C THR A 77 7.04 -11.45 -0.12
N GLU A 78 7.15 -10.39 -0.94
CA GLU A 78 7.30 -8.99 -0.48
C GLU A 78 5.96 -8.29 -0.14
N TYR A 79 6.02 -7.31 0.77
CA TYR A 79 4.91 -6.74 1.57
C TYR A 79 4.35 -5.44 0.99
N PRO A 80 3.39 -4.80 1.66
CA PRO A 80 2.12 -5.29 2.22
C PRO A 80 0.95 -5.07 1.23
N GLY A 81 1.22 -4.47 0.07
CA GLY A 81 0.19 -4.17 -0.92
C GLY A 81 -0.47 -5.41 -1.52
N SER A 82 0.24 -6.54 -1.58
CA SER A 82 -0.32 -7.85 -1.98
C SER A 82 -1.45 -8.31 -1.05
N ILE A 83 -1.30 -8.11 0.26
CA ILE A 83 -2.32 -8.43 1.27
C ILE A 83 -3.56 -7.54 1.08
N ILE A 84 -3.35 -6.25 0.84
CA ILE A 84 -4.44 -5.30 0.58
C ILE A 84 -5.13 -5.61 -0.76
N LEU A 85 -4.37 -5.99 -1.80
CA LEU A 85 -4.95 -6.44 -3.06
C LEU A 85 -5.82 -7.68 -2.86
N SER A 86 -5.34 -8.69 -2.13
CA SER A 86 -6.13 -9.87 -1.75
C SER A 86 -7.42 -9.51 -1.01
N TYR A 87 -7.35 -8.56 -0.08
CA TYR A 87 -8.53 -8.05 0.63
C TYR A 87 -9.54 -7.40 -0.34
N LEU A 88 -9.08 -6.55 -1.26
CA LEU A 88 -9.95 -5.90 -2.25
C LEU A 88 -10.59 -6.91 -3.22
N LEU A 89 -9.83 -7.92 -3.63
CA LEU A 89 -10.31 -9.02 -4.48
C LEU A 89 -11.38 -9.86 -3.78
N TRP A 90 -11.20 -10.15 -2.49
CA TRP A 90 -12.23 -10.77 -1.66
C TRP A 90 -13.49 -9.91 -1.56
N LYS A 91 -13.37 -8.61 -1.27
CA LYS A 91 -14.54 -7.70 -1.21
C LYS A 91 -15.27 -7.58 -2.56
N LYS A 92 -14.59 -7.89 -3.68
CA LYS A 92 -15.18 -7.94 -5.03
C LYS A 92 -15.60 -9.36 -5.46
N ASN A 93 -15.64 -10.32 -4.52
CA ASN A 93 -16.06 -11.71 -4.72
C ASN A 93 -15.17 -12.54 -5.68
N LEU A 94 -13.91 -12.15 -5.90
CA LEU A 94 -12.97 -13.02 -6.62
C LEU A 94 -12.59 -14.25 -5.78
N PHE A 95 -12.46 -14.05 -4.46
CA PHE A 95 -12.18 -15.09 -3.47
C PHE A 95 -13.34 -15.20 -2.48
N SER A 96 -13.61 -16.41 -2.00
CA SER A 96 -14.53 -16.65 -0.89
C SER A 96 -13.84 -16.49 0.47
N ALA A 97 -14.63 -16.31 1.52
CA ALA A 97 -14.12 -16.29 2.90
C ALA A 97 -13.44 -17.62 3.29
N SER A 98 -13.95 -18.76 2.82
CA SER A 98 -13.36 -20.07 3.09
C SER A 98 -12.01 -20.23 2.40
N GLN A 99 -11.90 -19.85 1.12
CA GLN A 99 -10.63 -19.91 0.37
C GLN A 99 -9.51 -19.15 1.09
N ILE A 100 -9.79 -17.92 1.53
CA ILE A 100 -8.81 -17.13 2.28
C ILE A 100 -8.49 -17.81 3.61
N THR A 101 -9.50 -18.10 4.42
CA THR A 101 -9.22 -18.57 5.78
C THR A 101 -8.60 -19.96 5.83
N ASP A 102 -8.90 -20.85 4.87
CA ASP A 102 -8.28 -22.17 4.75
C ASP A 102 -6.81 -22.04 4.37
N TYR A 103 -6.50 -21.16 3.41
CA TYR A 103 -5.12 -20.84 3.07
C TYR A 103 -4.36 -20.28 4.28
N LEU A 104 -4.95 -19.33 5.01
CA LEU A 104 -4.34 -18.74 6.20
C LEU A 104 -4.08 -19.79 7.29
N ALA A 105 -5.03 -20.68 7.54
CA ALA A 105 -4.88 -21.77 8.52
C ALA A 105 -3.76 -22.75 8.11
N GLN A 106 -3.57 -22.98 6.81
CA GLN A 106 -2.54 -23.87 6.30
C GLN A 106 -1.13 -23.25 6.34
N LYS A 107 -1.00 -21.94 6.03
CA LYS A 107 0.29 -21.29 5.76
C LYS A 107 0.81 -20.40 6.89
N TYR A 108 -0.08 -19.85 7.72
CA TYR A 108 0.28 -18.91 8.77
C TYR A 108 0.07 -19.50 10.16
N GLU A 109 0.83 -20.55 10.49
CA GLU A 109 0.81 -21.12 11.83
C GLU A 109 1.24 -20.06 12.86
N ASN A 110 0.34 -19.73 13.79
CA ASN A 110 0.57 -18.79 14.87
C ASN A 110 0.95 -17.35 14.48
N PHE A 111 0.85 -16.91 13.22
CA PHE A 111 1.13 -15.51 12.81
C PHE A 111 2.37 -14.88 13.49
N SER A 112 3.47 -15.63 13.63
CA SER A 112 4.59 -15.27 14.52
C SER A 112 5.49 -14.17 13.94
N GLY A 113 5.68 -14.15 12.62
CA GLY A 113 6.47 -13.13 11.92
C GLY A 113 5.81 -11.74 11.93
N TYR A 114 6.63 -10.69 11.93
CA TYR A 114 6.18 -9.27 11.83
C TYR A 114 5.13 -9.10 10.73
N LYS A 115 5.48 -9.66 9.60
CA LYS A 115 4.79 -9.80 8.34
C LYS A 115 3.41 -10.50 8.44
N ALA A 116 3.34 -11.63 9.14
CA ALA A 116 2.10 -12.36 9.35
C ALA A 116 1.07 -11.56 10.19
N ARG A 117 1.51 -10.60 11.01
CA ARG A 117 0.61 -9.73 11.77
C ARG A 117 -0.21 -8.82 10.86
N TYR A 118 0.33 -8.38 9.72
CA TYR A 118 -0.43 -7.60 8.72
C TYR A 118 -1.60 -8.41 8.17
N VAL A 119 -1.33 -9.66 7.78
CA VAL A 119 -2.35 -10.59 7.29
C VAL A 119 -3.42 -10.83 8.35
N PHE A 120 -3.02 -11.08 9.61
CA PHE A 120 -3.94 -11.24 10.74
C PHE A 120 -4.85 -10.02 10.93
N VAL A 121 -4.28 -8.81 10.82
CA VAL A 121 -5.01 -7.56 11.03
C VAL A 121 -5.97 -7.26 9.89
N ILE A 122 -5.51 -7.38 8.64
CA ILE A 122 -6.31 -7.08 7.43
C ILE A 122 -7.47 -8.07 7.28
N PHE A 123 -7.24 -9.36 7.57
CA PHE A 123 -8.28 -10.40 7.54
C PHE A 123 -8.90 -10.69 8.92
N SER A 124 -8.76 -9.78 9.89
CA SER A 124 -9.25 -9.97 11.26
C SER A 124 -10.73 -10.35 11.33
N VAL A 125 -11.58 -9.76 10.46
CA VAL A 125 -13.01 -10.08 10.38
C VAL A 125 -13.23 -11.55 10.05
N LEU A 126 -12.59 -12.04 8.98
CA LEU A 126 -12.71 -13.44 8.56
C LEU A 126 -12.14 -14.42 9.59
N ILE A 127 -11.01 -14.06 10.21
CA ILE A 127 -10.37 -14.89 11.24
C ILE A 127 -11.27 -14.98 12.48
N LYS A 128 -11.87 -13.86 12.90
CA LYS A 128 -12.81 -13.79 14.02
C LYS A 128 -14.08 -14.58 13.76
N GLU A 129 -14.63 -14.52 12.55
CA GLU A 129 -15.80 -15.29 12.14
C GLU A 129 -15.53 -16.80 12.12
N ARG A 130 -14.31 -17.23 11.75
CA ARG A 130 -13.92 -18.64 11.74
C ARG A 130 -13.72 -19.20 13.15
N ASN A 131 -13.03 -18.48 14.03
CA ASN A 131 -12.81 -18.89 15.42
C ASN A 131 -12.55 -17.68 16.32
N ARG A 132 -13.60 -17.23 17.01
CA ARG A 132 -13.57 -16.04 17.86
C ARG A 132 -12.60 -16.18 19.04
N ASP A 133 -12.59 -17.32 19.72
CA ASP A 133 -11.76 -17.52 20.92
C ASP A 133 -10.27 -17.50 20.57
N ALA A 134 -9.90 -18.21 19.50
CA ALA A 134 -8.52 -18.21 18.99
C ALA A 134 -8.08 -16.81 18.53
N PHE A 135 -8.97 -16.06 17.88
CA PHE A 135 -8.71 -14.68 17.48
C PHE A 135 -8.48 -13.76 18.69
N GLU A 136 -9.35 -13.81 19.71
CA GLU A 136 -9.22 -12.98 20.92
C GLU A 136 -7.98 -13.35 21.73
N GLU A 137 -7.66 -14.64 21.86
CA GLU A 137 -6.40 -15.09 22.45
C GLU A 137 -5.19 -14.55 21.70
N LYS A 138 -5.23 -14.58 20.37
CA LYS A 138 -4.13 -14.08 19.56
C LYS A 138 -3.94 -12.57 19.70
N CYS A 139 -5.01 -11.80 19.75
CA CYS A 139 -4.96 -10.37 20.07
C CYS A 139 -4.32 -10.10 21.44
N ARG A 140 -4.66 -10.87 22.48
CA ARG A 140 -4.01 -10.77 23.80
C ARG A 140 -2.51 -11.06 23.73
N ASN A 141 -2.12 -12.10 23.00
CA ASN A 141 -0.70 -12.45 22.84
C ASN A 141 0.09 -11.33 22.13
N PHE A 142 -0.48 -10.72 21.08
CA PHE A 142 0.13 -9.56 20.44
C PHE A 142 0.18 -8.34 21.36
N TYR A 143 -0.90 -8.03 22.08
CA TYR A 143 -0.92 -6.97 23.08
C TYR A 143 0.23 -7.13 24.09
N MET A 144 0.37 -8.31 24.68
CA MET A 144 1.45 -8.59 25.65
C MET A 144 2.83 -8.41 25.02
N THR A 145 3.01 -8.86 23.79
CA THR A 145 4.28 -8.71 23.04
C THR A 145 4.68 -7.24 22.90
N TYR A 146 3.72 -6.35 22.59
CA TYR A 146 4.00 -4.91 22.41
C TYR A 146 4.01 -4.12 23.72
N ALA A 147 3.31 -4.58 24.76
CA ALA A 147 3.24 -3.90 26.06
C ALA A 147 4.51 -4.08 26.91
N ILE A 148 5.18 -5.23 26.81
CA ILE A 148 6.40 -5.54 27.61
C ILE A 148 7.60 -4.67 27.19
N GLY A 149 7.60 -4.10 25.98
CA GLY A 149 8.70 -3.29 25.44
C GLY A 149 8.90 -1.89 26.04
N GLY A 150 8.08 -1.47 27.01
CA GLY A 150 8.13 -0.11 27.59
C GLY A 150 7.22 0.89 26.86
N ALA A 151 6.84 1.94 27.60
CA ALA A 151 5.76 2.90 27.34
C ALA A 151 5.47 3.26 25.87
N GLY A 152 4.18 3.18 25.48
CA GLY A 152 3.67 3.96 24.35
C GLY A 152 3.79 3.35 22.95
N ASN A 153 3.95 2.03 22.82
CA ASN A 153 3.85 1.40 21.50
C ASN A 153 2.41 1.47 20.99
N ILE A 154 2.18 2.23 19.92
CA ILE A 154 0.86 2.41 19.27
C ILE A 154 0.19 1.08 18.91
N PHE A 155 0.99 0.02 18.74
CA PHE A 155 0.48 -1.32 18.41
C PHE A 155 -0.09 -2.05 19.62
N ALA A 156 0.33 -1.73 20.85
CA ALA A 156 -0.27 -2.32 22.05
C ALA A 156 -1.74 -1.87 22.16
N SER A 157 -2.01 -0.56 22.15
CA SER A 157 -3.37 -0.03 22.17
C SER A 157 -4.18 -0.49 20.95
N PHE A 158 -3.53 -0.65 19.79
CA PHE A 158 -4.16 -1.23 18.61
C PHE A 158 -4.72 -2.64 18.87
N PHE A 159 -3.91 -3.59 19.33
CA PHE A 159 -4.36 -4.97 19.57
C PHE A 159 -5.33 -5.12 20.74
N GLN A 160 -5.27 -4.19 21.71
CA GLN A 160 -6.28 -4.13 22.78
C GLN A 160 -7.68 -3.80 22.23
N ASN A 161 -7.76 -2.92 21.22
CA ASN A 161 -9.02 -2.45 20.65
C ASN A 161 -9.48 -3.25 19.43
N LEU A 162 -8.59 -3.98 18.76
CA LEU A 162 -8.95 -4.73 17.55
C LEU A 162 -10.15 -5.68 17.74
N PRO A 163 -10.32 -6.41 18.88
CA PRO A 163 -11.47 -7.30 19.06
C PRO A 163 -12.84 -6.62 19.07
N SER A 164 -12.91 -5.35 19.47
CA SER A 164 -14.17 -4.59 19.55
C SER A 164 -14.54 -3.87 18.25
N LYS A 165 -13.63 -3.80 17.27
CA LYS A 165 -13.90 -3.15 15.98
C LYS A 165 -14.91 -3.93 15.15
N SER A 166 -15.85 -3.19 14.55
CA SER A 166 -16.80 -3.69 13.56
C SER A 166 -16.15 -3.88 12.18
N GLU A 167 -16.77 -4.67 11.30
CA GLU A 167 -16.31 -4.81 9.91
C GLU A 167 -16.23 -3.46 9.20
N SER A 168 -17.21 -2.58 9.40
CA SER A 168 -17.25 -1.25 8.80
C SER A 168 -16.07 -0.40 9.23
N GLU A 169 -15.73 -0.37 10.53
CA GLU A 169 -14.55 0.34 11.03
C GLU A 169 -13.26 -0.22 10.42
N ILE A 170 -13.11 -1.54 10.34
CA ILE A 170 -11.92 -2.17 9.73
C ILE A 170 -11.80 -1.78 8.26
N LYS A 171 -12.92 -1.80 7.52
CA LYS A 171 -12.98 -1.39 6.12
C LYS A 171 -12.58 0.08 5.95
N GLU A 172 -13.12 0.98 6.76
CA GLU A 172 -12.77 2.41 6.72
C GLU A 172 -11.28 2.65 6.97
N ILE A 173 -10.71 1.96 7.97
CA ILE A 173 -9.28 2.07 8.28
C ILE A 173 -8.42 1.55 7.12
N ILE A 174 -8.79 0.43 6.50
CA ILE A 174 -8.08 -0.12 5.32
C ILE A 174 -8.09 0.88 4.15
N LEU A 175 -9.21 1.57 3.94
CA LEU A 175 -9.36 2.54 2.85
C LEU A 175 -8.66 3.88 3.13
N SER A 176 -8.35 4.19 4.38
CA SER A 176 -7.76 5.46 4.81
C SER A 176 -6.71 5.27 5.92
N PRO A 177 -5.62 4.51 5.67
CA PRO A 177 -4.74 4.02 6.73
C PRO A 177 -3.68 5.03 7.20
N TYR A 178 -3.63 6.23 6.63
CA TYR A 178 -2.50 7.17 6.77
C TYR A 178 -2.72 8.31 7.78
N GLY A 179 -3.79 8.22 8.58
CA GLY A 179 -4.25 9.34 9.43
C GLY A 179 -4.77 10.52 8.62
N GLU A 180 -5.33 11.53 9.28
CA GLU A 180 -6.02 12.64 8.60
C GLU A 180 -5.14 13.38 7.58
N ILE A 181 -3.95 13.81 7.99
CA ILE A 181 -3.00 14.51 7.11
C ILE A 181 -2.52 13.61 5.96
N GLY A 182 -2.13 12.36 6.26
CA GLY A 182 -1.66 11.44 5.23
C GLY A 182 -2.74 11.10 4.21
N ASN A 183 -3.99 10.93 4.64
CA ASN A 183 -5.13 10.69 3.76
C ASN A 183 -5.49 11.95 2.94
N ALA A 184 -5.35 13.15 3.51
CA ALA A 184 -5.52 14.39 2.77
C ALA A 184 -4.48 14.51 1.64
N ILE A 185 -3.21 14.17 1.92
CA ILE A 185 -2.13 14.14 0.93
C ILE A 185 -2.42 13.14 -0.19
N VAL A 186 -2.85 11.91 0.12
CA VAL A 186 -3.21 10.89 -0.89
C VAL A 186 -4.30 11.38 -1.84
N ASN A 187 -5.20 12.25 -1.36
CA ASN A 187 -6.27 12.84 -2.15
C ASN A 187 -5.93 14.22 -2.74
N ASP A 188 -4.67 14.68 -2.64
CA ASP A 188 -4.21 16.03 -3.03
C ASP A 188 -5.11 17.16 -2.47
N ASN A 189 -5.65 16.94 -1.27
CA ASN A 189 -6.58 17.85 -0.60
C ASN A 189 -5.83 18.94 0.17
N VAL A 190 -5.27 19.89 -0.57
CA VAL A 190 -4.53 21.03 -0.02
C VAL A 190 -5.37 21.92 0.90
N GLU A 191 -6.69 22.02 0.66
CA GLU A 191 -7.57 22.83 1.51
C GLU A 191 -7.72 22.24 2.92
N PHE A 192 -7.74 20.92 3.05
CA PHE A 192 -7.68 20.28 4.36
C PHE A 192 -6.38 20.64 5.09
N LEU A 193 -5.23 20.62 4.39
CA LEU A 193 -3.94 20.97 4.98
C LEU A 193 -3.90 22.43 5.46
N ARG A 194 -4.43 23.37 4.66
CA ARG A 194 -4.50 24.80 5.01
C ARG A 194 -5.35 25.06 6.25
N ASN A 195 -6.37 24.24 6.48
CA ASN A 195 -7.28 24.37 7.62
C ASN A 195 -6.86 23.51 8.83
N SER A 196 -5.72 22.81 8.75
CA SER A 196 -5.24 21.91 9.80
C SER A 196 -4.01 22.50 10.48
N GLU A 197 -3.94 22.39 11.81
CA GLU A 197 -2.73 22.72 12.56
C GLU A 197 -1.83 21.47 12.68
N PHE A 198 -0.70 21.48 11.98
CA PHE A 198 0.28 20.39 12.03
C PHE A 198 1.68 20.88 11.69
N ASN A 199 2.70 20.10 12.10
CA ASN A 199 4.08 20.35 11.69
C ASN A 199 4.34 19.69 10.33
N VAL A 200 4.66 20.50 9.32
CA VAL A 200 4.92 20.06 7.93
C VAL A 200 6.12 19.12 7.80
N ASN A 201 7.00 19.08 8.81
CA ASN A 201 8.17 18.18 8.88
C ASN A 201 7.89 16.89 9.66
N ASN A 202 6.67 16.68 10.14
CA ASN A 202 6.28 15.41 10.75
C ASN A 202 6.22 14.30 9.70
N THR A 203 6.17 13.07 10.21
CA THR A 203 6.15 11.84 9.43
C THR A 203 4.80 11.15 9.54
N LEU A 204 4.51 10.28 8.58
CA LEU A 204 3.41 9.33 8.75
C LEU A 204 3.59 8.47 10.00
N VAL A 205 2.48 8.25 10.70
CA VAL A 205 2.40 7.29 11.79
C VAL A 205 2.28 5.89 11.18
N PRO A 206 3.14 4.93 11.55
CA PRO A 206 3.05 3.56 11.07
C PRO A 206 1.69 2.91 11.40
N SER A 207 1.21 2.03 10.52
CA SER A 207 -0.06 1.32 10.70
C SER A 207 -0.02 -0.03 10.00
N PHE A 208 -0.71 -1.03 10.56
CA PHE A 208 -0.84 -2.38 9.99
C PHE A 208 -1.63 -2.41 8.67
N TYR A 209 -2.23 -1.30 8.27
CA TYR A 209 -3.05 -1.19 7.06
C TYR A 209 -2.34 -0.45 5.91
N VAL A 210 -1.13 0.06 6.15
CA VAL A 210 -0.34 0.74 5.11
C VAL A 210 0.09 -0.26 4.05
N ALA A 211 -0.28 -0.01 2.80
CA ALA A 211 -0.08 -0.90 1.65
C ALA A 211 1.30 -0.83 0.96
N THR A 212 2.30 -0.18 1.57
CA THR A 212 3.64 -0.04 0.99
C THR A 212 4.73 0.06 2.04
N ASP A 213 5.88 -0.55 1.78
CA ASP A 213 7.06 -0.44 2.65
C ASP A 213 7.55 1.01 2.78
N LEU A 214 7.39 1.84 1.73
CA LEU A 214 7.73 3.26 1.79
C LEU A 214 6.93 4.01 2.85
N GLY A 215 5.69 3.60 3.12
CA GLY A 215 4.85 4.19 4.17
C GLY A 215 5.18 3.68 5.58
N GLN A 216 5.82 2.51 5.70
CA GLN A 216 6.19 1.94 6.99
C GLN A 216 7.47 2.56 7.58
N GLN A 217 8.29 3.19 6.75
CA GLN A 217 9.56 3.81 7.17
C GLN A 217 9.42 5.24 7.70
N SER A 218 8.20 5.61 8.12
CA SER A 218 7.88 6.96 8.61
C SER A 218 8.34 8.06 7.67
N PRO A 219 7.88 8.07 6.40
CA PRO A 219 8.19 9.15 5.48
C PRO A 219 7.67 10.49 6.01
N THR A 220 8.38 11.57 5.71
CA THR A 220 7.87 12.93 5.91
C THR A 220 6.61 13.16 5.08
N TYR A 221 5.79 14.14 5.46
CA TYR A 221 4.65 14.52 4.64
C TYR A 221 5.04 14.93 3.22
N LEU A 222 6.21 15.56 3.05
CA LEU A 222 6.73 15.91 1.73
C LEU A 222 7.09 14.67 0.90
N GLN A 223 7.83 13.72 1.47
CA GLN A 223 8.14 12.44 0.82
C GLN A 223 6.85 11.70 0.45
N TRP A 224 5.87 11.69 1.35
CA TRP A 224 4.58 11.06 1.10
C TRP A 224 3.82 11.73 -0.05
N ALA A 225 3.78 13.07 -0.10
CA ALA A 225 3.18 13.81 -1.21
C ALA A 225 3.87 13.52 -2.55
N CYS A 226 5.20 13.34 -2.53
CA CYS A 226 5.97 13.01 -3.73
C CYS A 226 5.58 11.66 -4.34
N ILE A 227 5.47 10.59 -3.54
CA ILE A 227 5.06 9.28 -4.08
C ILE A 227 3.58 9.23 -4.45
N CYS A 228 2.72 10.01 -3.78
CA CYS A 228 1.29 10.07 -4.11
C CYS A 228 1.02 10.80 -5.44
N GLY A 229 1.98 11.59 -5.95
CA GLY A 229 1.73 12.49 -7.07
C GLY A 229 0.89 13.71 -6.70
N ALA A 230 0.89 14.11 -5.42
CA ALA A 230 0.05 15.17 -4.88
C ALA A 230 0.68 16.56 -5.08
N GLU A 231 0.60 17.07 -6.31
CA GLU A 231 1.28 18.31 -6.74
C GLU A 231 0.93 19.52 -5.86
N LYS A 232 -0.34 19.71 -5.50
CA LYS A 232 -0.75 20.86 -4.67
C LYS A 232 -0.24 20.73 -3.25
N CYS A 233 -0.26 19.52 -2.70
CA CYS A 233 0.29 19.25 -1.39
C CYS A 233 1.82 19.42 -1.36
N VAL A 234 2.55 19.00 -2.41
CA VAL A 234 4.01 19.23 -2.52
C VAL A 234 4.32 20.73 -2.46
N GLN A 235 3.66 21.53 -3.30
CA GLN A 235 3.85 22.98 -3.32
C GLN A 235 3.57 23.61 -1.95
N TYR A 236 2.41 23.28 -1.36
CA TYR A 236 2.05 23.79 -0.04
C TYR A 236 3.08 23.44 1.02
N LEU A 237 3.52 22.17 1.10
CA LEU A 237 4.48 21.71 2.09
C LEU A 237 5.84 22.43 1.95
N LEU A 238 6.33 22.59 0.71
CA LEU A 238 7.57 23.33 0.44
C LEU A 238 7.46 24.82 0.81
N GLU A 239 6.36 25.49 0.44
CA GLU A 239 6.11 26.90 0.77
C GLU A 239 6.04 27.15 2.28
N HIS A 240 5.64 26.13 3.05
CA HIS A 240 5.49 26.21 4.50
C HIS A 240 6.68 25.62 5.28
N GLY A 241 7.82 25.40 4.60
CA GLY A 241 9.08 25.06 5.24
C GLY A 241 9.30 23.58 5.52
N SER A 242 8.67 22.67 4.76
CA SER A 242 9.11 21.27 4.72
C SER A 242 10.55 21.18 4.25
N ASP A 243 11.37 20.42 4.97
CA ASP A 243 12.77 20.16 4.63
C ASP A 243 12.87 19.00 3.61
N PRO A 244 13.27 19.28 2.36
CA PRO A 244 13.43 18.26 1.33
C PRO A 244 14.63 17.32 1.57
N ASN A 245 15.57 17.70 2.45
CA ASN A 245 16.75 16.90 2.79
C ASN A 245 16.51 15.93 3.95
N LYS A 246 15.35 16.01 4.60
CA LYS A 246 15.00 15.08 5.67
C LYS A 246 14.74 13.70 5.06
N ASN A 247 15.47 12.71 5.56
CA ASN A 247 15.36 11.33 5.13
C ASN A 247 14.38 10.52 6.00
N ASP A 248 13.85 9.45 5.42
CA ASP A 248 13.08 8.45 6.17
C ASP A 248 14.01 7.53 6.99
N ARG A 249 13.47 6.48 7.62
CA ARG A 249 14.26 5.54 8.45
C ARG A 249 15.30 4.72 7.67
N GLU A 250 15.14 4.56 6.37
CA GLU A 250 16.06 3.85 5.49
C GLU A 250 17.03 4.80 4.77
N GLY A 251 17.03 6.09 5.14
CA GLY A 251 17.90 7.10 4.54
C GLY A 251 17.44 7.54 3.15
N ARG A 252 16.18 7.31 2.78
CA ARG A 252 15.61 7.69 1.49
C ARG A 252 15.19 9.16 1.48
N SER A 253 15.48 9.87 0.39
CA SER A 253 15.20 11.30 0.22
C SER A 253 13.88 11.58 -0.50
N ALA A 254 13.41 12.83 -0.48
CA ALA A 254 12.23 13.25 -1.25
C ALA A 254 12.37 12.95 -2.76
N LEU A 255 13.60 13.01 -3.30
CA LEU A 255 13.85 12.72 -4.72
C LEU A 255 13.61 11.24 -5.05
N GLN A 256 13.99 10.32 -4.16
CA GLN A 256 13.68 8.89 -4.33
C GLN A 256 12.17 8.65 -4.30
N TYR A 257 11.43 9.31 -3.40
CA TYR A 257 9.96 9.20 -3.36
C TYR A 257 9.30 9.78 -4.62
N ALA A 258 9.79 10.90 -5.14
CA ALA A 258 9.31 11.47 -6.41
C ALA A 258 9.58 10.52 -7.59
N ALA A 259 10.75 9.88 -7.60
CA ALA A 259 11.10 8.87 -8.60
C ALA A 259 10.21 7.62 -8.54
N ALA A 260 9.87 7.16 -7.33
CA ALA A 260 8.89 6.08 -7.11
C ALA A 260 7.46 6.47 -7.54
N GLY A 261 7.08 7.74 -7.36
CA GLY A 261 5.75 8.25 -7.70
C GLY A 261 5.51 8.44 -9.20
N GLY A 262 6.57 8.69 -9.98
CA GLY A 262 6.46 8.79 -11.44
C GLY A 262 5.97 10.14 -11.97
N ASN A 263 5.68 11.12 -11.10
CA ASN A 263 5.22 12.44 -11.51
C ASN A 263 6.41 13.33 -11.91
N LEU A 264 6.56 13.59 -13.21
CA LEU A 264 7.67 14.39 -13.76
C LEU A 264 7.68 15.85 -13.29
N THR A 265 6.51 16.43 -12.98
CA THR A 265 6.42 17.80 -12.46
C THR A 265 7.03 17.88 -11.07
N ILE A 266 6.59 16.98 -10.16
CA ILE A 266 7.14 16.89 -8.81
C ILE A 266 8.62 16.54 -8.84
N LEU A 267 9.03 15.60 -9.69
CA LEU A 267 10.44 15.22 -9.84
C LEU A 267 11.32 16.44 -10.14
N LYS A 268 10.92 17.25 -11.13
CA LYS A 268 11.66 18.47 -11.52
C LYS A 268 11.68 19.52 -10.43
N GLU A 269 10.64 19.59 -9.61
CA GLU A 269 10.58 20.52 -8.47
C GLU A 269 11.56 20.09 -7.37
N ILE A 270 11.51 18.81 -6.97
CA ILE A 270 12.35 18.25 -5.91
C ILE A 270 13.83 18.17 -6.32
N GLN A 271 14.14 17.89 -7.60
CA GLN A 271 15.51 17.83 -8.12
C GLN A 271 16.26 19.16 -7.98
N LYS A 272 15.56 20.30 -7.91
CA LYS A 272 16.18 21.61 -7.66
C LYS A 272 16.68 21.76 -6.22
N LEU A 273 16.17 20.92 -5.31
CA LEU A 273 16.37 21.02 -3.87
C LEU A 273 17.25 19.87 -3.31
N VAL A 274 17.28 18.72 -3.99
CA VAL A 274 17.96 17.49 -3.55
C VAL A 274 18.77 16.90 -4.71
N GLY A 275 20.04 16.54 -4.46
CA GLY A 275 21.01 16.23 -5.53
C GLY A 275 21.39 14.76 -5.76
N ASP A 276 20.99 13.80 -4.92
CA ASP A 276 21.35 12.38 -5.09
C ASP A 276 20.49 11.69 -6.17
N MET A 277 20.96 11.77 -7.42
CA MET A 277 20.25 11.22 -8.58
C MET A 277 20.44 9.71 -8.77
N ASP A 278 21.54 9.13 -8.27
CA ASP A 278 21.85 7.72 -8.51
C ASP A 278 20.84 6.81 -7.80
N ARG A 279 20.54 7.09 -6.53
CA ARG A 279 19.51 6.35 -5.79
C ARG A 279 18.09 6.60 -6.34
N ALA A 280 17.85 7.77 -6.92
CA ALA A 280 16.57 8.09 -7.55
C ALA A 280 16.38 7.30 -8.86
N LYS A 281 17.44 7.08 -9.65
CA LYS A 281 17.43 6.22 -10.83
C LYS A 281 17.10 4.77 -10.49
N GLU A 282 17.74 4.22 -9.46
CA GLU A 282 17.47 2.87 -8.97
C GLU A 282 15.99 2.71 -8.59
N MET A 283 15.46 3.70 -7.85
CA MET A 283 14.06 3.72 -7.44
C MET A 283 13.10 3.81 -8.64
N ALA A 284 13.42 4.63 -9.65
CA ALA A 284 12.61 4.73 -10.88
C ALA A 284 12.53 3.39 -11.63
N ILE A 285 13.64 2.64 -11.69
CA ILE A 285 13.67 1.30 -12.29
C ILE A 285 12.82 0.31 -11.48
N GLU A 286 13.01 0.27 -10.15
CA GLU A 286 12.25 -0.62 -9.27
C GLU A 286 10.73 -0.40 -9.45
N TYR A 287 10.31 0.87 -9.51
CA TYR A 287 8.92 1.29 -9.64
C TYR A 287 8.44 1.37 -11.10
N GLU A 288 9.17 0.85 -12.09
CA GLU A 288 8.75 0.82 -13.51
C GLU A 288 8.43 2.22 -14.10
N ASN A 289 9.04 3.29 -13.57
CA ASN A 289 8.85 4.66 -14.03
C ASN A 289 9.93 5.04 -15.05
N ARG A 290 9.85 4.46 -16.25
CA ARG A 290 10.84 4.68 -17.31
C ARG A 290 10.98 6.14 -17.71
N ASP A 291 9.87 6.87 -17.82
CA ASP A 291 9.90 8.28 -18.20
C ASP A 291 10.65 9.14 -17.17
N VAL A 292 10.61 8.75 -15.89
CA VAL A 292 11.42 9.37 -14.84
C VAL A 292 12.88 9.01 -15.01
N PHE A 293 13.20 7.74 -15.21
CA PHE A 293 14.59 7.29 -15.43
C PHE A 293 15.24 7.99 -16.63
N ASP A 294 14.50 8.22 -17.72
CA ASP A 294 15.02 8.91 -18.89
C ASP A 294 15.24 10.42 -18.65
N GLN A 295 14.63 10.99 -17.61
CA GLN A 295 14.66 12.42 -17.28
C GLN A 295 15.81 12.81 -16.32
N ILE A 296 16.30 11.89 -15.49
CA ILE A 296 17.38 12.09 -14.50
C ILE A 296 18.53 11.15 -14.81
#